data_AF-A0A914QPY2-F1
#
_entry.id   AF-A0A914QPY2-F1
#
_cell.length_a   1.000
_cell.length_b   1.000
_cell.length_c   1.000
_cell.angle_alpha   90.00
_cell.angle_beta   90.00
_cell.angle_gamma   90.00
#
_symmetry.space_group_name_H-M   'P 1'
#
loop_
_entity.id
_entity.type
_entity.pdbx_description
1 polymer ?
#
loop_
_entity_poly.entity_id
_entity_poly.type
_entity_poly.pdbx_seq_one_letter_code
_entity_poly.pdbx_strand_id
1 'polypeptide(L)'
;MPMVEKMLKNVFLDETKFSKAVNPDEVVAAGASIYAATLMKASKRPEILEINIDGVLSMNIGVEIAGGKFKHVLQVNKKVPCENNFELTNSEDNQ
;
A
#
# COMPACT_ATOMS: atom_id res chain seq x y z
N MET A 1 19.52 -14.90 2.48
CA MET A 1 20.70 -14.04 2.70
C MET A 1 20.93 -13.83 4.20
N PRO A 2 21.98 -14.40 4.81
CA PRO A 2 22.18 -14.36 6.26
C PRO A 2 22.31 -12.95 6.86
N MET A 3 22.86 -11.99 6.11
CA MET A 3 23.03 -10.60 6.58
C MET A 3 21.69 -9.87 6.75
N VAL A 4 20.76 -10.07 5.81
CA VAL A 4 19.41 -9.46 5.86
C VAL A 4 18.67 -9.98 7.10
N GLU A 5 18.76 -11.28 7.37
CA GLU A 5 18.12 -11.87 8.54
C GLU A 5 18.70 -11.34 9.86
N LYS A 6 20.02 -11.20 9.96
CA LYS A 6 20.66 -10.58 11.14
C LYS A 6 20.21 -9.13 11.33
N MET A 7 20.16 -8.35 10.25
CA MET A 7 19.71 -6.95 10.30
C MET A 7 18.26 -6.86 10.78
N LEU A 8 17.37 -7.70 10.24
CA LEU A 8 15.97 -7.75 10.66
C LEU A 8 15.81 -8.11 12.14
N LYS A 9 16.55 -9.12 12.62
CA LYS A 9 16.58 -9.51 14.04
C LYS A 9 17.00 -8.35 14.94
N ASN A 10 17.98 -7.56 14.52
CA ASN A 10 18.43 -6.40 15.28
C ASN A 10 17.40 -5.25 15.32
N VAL A 11 16.63 -5.07 14.24
CA VAL A 11 15.62 -3.99 14.15
C VAL A 11 14.36 -4.33 14.94
N PHE A 12 13.84 -5.55 14.77
CA PHE A 12 12.53 -5.92 15.33
C PHE A 12 12.60 -6.64 16.68
N LEU A 13 13.81 -7.07 17.10
CA LEU A 13 14.14 -7.69 18.40
C LEU A 13 13.32 -8.95 18.77
N ASP A 14 12.49 -9.43 17.85
CA ASP A 14 11.59 -10.57 18.01
C ASP A 14 11.62 -11.43 16.74
N GLU A 15 12.21 -12.61 16.85
CA GLU A 15 12.38 -13.52 15.73
C GLU A 15 11.09 -14.22 15.31
N THR A 16 10.07 -14.25 16.17
CA THR A 16 8.78 -14.92 15.89
C THR A 16 7.96 -14.18 14.82
N LYS A 17 8.33 -12.94 14.52
CA LYS A 17 7.68 -12.09 13.51
C LYS A 17 8.13 -12.38 12.08
N PHE A 18 9.17 -13.18 11.86
CA PHE A 18 9.67 -13.47 10.52
C PHE A 18 9.10 -14.78 10.00
N SER A 19 8.09 -14.69 9.13
CA SER A 19 7.57 -15.87 8.43
C SER A 19 8.51 -16.31 7.32
N LYS A 20 8.87 -17.60 7.31
CA LYS A 20 9.60 -18.28 6.22
C LYS A 20 8.84 -19.49 5.69
N ALA A 21 7.53 -19.56 5.94
CA ALA A 21 6.72 -20.74 5.62
C ALA A 21 6.48 -20.95 4.12
N VAL A 22 6.75 -19.93 3.30
CA VAL A 22 6.48 -19.95 1.84
C VAL A 22 7.76 -19.57 1.08
N ASN A 23 7.96 -20.16 -0.10
CA ASN A 23 9.10 -19.88 -0.97
C ASN A 23 9.14 -18.39 -1.36
N PRO A 24 10.24 -17.66 -1.07
CA PRO A 24 10.36 -16.23 -1.39
C PRO A 24 10.29 -15.92 -2.88
N ASP A 25 10.65 -16.86 -3.75
CA ASP A 25 10.70 -16.63 -5.20
C ASP A 25 9.30 -16.72 -5.84
N GLU A 26 8.35 -17.38 -5.18
CA GLU A 26 7.02 -17.69 -5.72
C GLU A 26 5.88 -17.00 -4.96
N VAL A 27 6.12 -16.57 -3.71
CA VAL A 27 5.09 -16.09 -2.78
C VAL A 27 4.25 -14.94 -3.36
N VAL A 28 4.85 -14.06 -4.16
CA VAL A 28 4.14 -12.93 -4.79
C VAL A 28 3.15 -13.44 -5.85
N ALA A 29 3.58 -14.35 -6.72
CA ALA A 29 2.73 -14.94 -7.76
C ALA A 29 1.60 -15.77 -7.14
N ALA A 30 1.92 -16.56 -6.10
CA ALA A 30 0.92 -17.32 -5.36
C ALA A 30 -0.16 -16.42 -4.74
N GLY A 31 0.24 -15.36 -4.03
CA GLY A 31 -0.70 -14.40 -3.42
C GLY A 31 -1.56 -13.67 -4.46
N ALA A 32 -0.96 -13.24 -5.57
CA ALA A 32 -1.69 -12.60 -6.66
C ALA A 32 -2.73 -13.54 -7.29
N SER A 33 -2.40 -14.82 -7.48
CA SER A 33 -3.33 -15.80 -8.05
C SER A 33 -4.53 -16.09 -7.13
N ILE A 34 -4.31 -16.12 -5.81
CA ILE A 34 -5.37 -16.28 -4.80
C ILE A 34 -6.31 -15.07 -4.87
N TYR A 35 -5.77 -13.85 -4.88
CA TYR A 35 -6.59 -12.65 -4.96
C TYR A 35 -7.35 -12.55 -6.29
N ALA A 36 -6.73 -12.94 -7.40
CA ALA A 36 -7.42 -13.04 -8.69
C ALA A 36 -8.60 -14.03 -8.63
N ALA A 37 -8.43 -15.18 -7.98
CA ALA A 37 -9.51 -16.16 -7.79
C ALA A 37 -10.67 -15.59 -6.95
N THR A 38 -10.37 -14.76 -5.94
CA THR A 38 -11.38 -14.00 -5.17
C THR A 38 -12.17 -13.06 -6.07
N LEU A 39 -11.47 -12.22 -6.86
CA LEU A 39 -12.10 -11.24 -7.75
C LEU A 39 -12.96 -11.88 -8.84
N MET A 40 -12.49 -13.00 -9.41
CA MET A 40 -13.20 -13.73 -10.47
C MET A 40 -14.30 -14.65 -9.94
N LYS A 41 -14.45 -14.79 -8.61
CA LYS A 41 -15.32 -15.77 -7.96
C LYS A 41 -15.09 -17.20 -8.50
N ALA A 42 -13.83 -17.54 -8.81
CA ALA A 42 -13.45 -18.77 -9.49
C ALA A 42 -13.02 -19.91 -8.54
N SER A 43 -13.09 -19.68 -7.22
CA SER A 43 -12.72 -20.67 -6.21
C SER A 43 -13.93 -21.45 -5.70
N LYS A 44 -13.77 -22.76 -5.49
CA LYS A 44 -14.74 -23.60 -4.76
C LYS A 44 -14.61 -23.49 -3.24
N ARG A 45 -13.55 -22.84 -2.76
CA ARG A 45 -13.23 -22.66 -1.33
C ARG A 45 -13.82 -21.32 -0.86
N PRO A 46 -14.82 -21.31 0.04
CA PRO A 46 -15.47 -20.10 0.50
C PRO A 46 -14.49 -19.12 1.17
N GLU A 47 -13.50 -19.64 1.90
CA GLU A 47 -12.47 -18.83 2.57
C GLU A 47 -11.64 -17.98 1.61
N ILE A 48 -11.49 -18.39 0.35
CA ILE A 48 -10.79 -17.59 -0.67
C ILE A 48 -11.71 -16.49 -1.20
N LEU A 49 -13.01 -16.75 -1.28
CA LEU A 49 -14.00 -15.80 -1.81
C LEU A 49 -14.27 -14.64 -0.84
N GLU A 50 -13.99 -14.84 0.45
CA GLU A 50 -14.21 -13.84 1.52
C GLU A 50 -12.97 -12.97 1.80
N ILE A 51 -11.88 -13.14 1.06
CA ILE A 51 -10.67 -12.32 1.24
C ILE A 51 -10.97 -10.87 0.84
N ASN A 52 -10.89 -9.95 1.81
CA ASN A 52 -10.89 -8.52 1.55
C ASN A 52 -9.49 -7.92 1.82
N ILE A 53 -9.00 -7.11 0.87
CA ILE A 53 -7.71 -6.42 0.99
C ILE A 53 -7.96 -4.92 1.12
N ASP A 54 -7.59 -4.37 2.27
CA ASP A 54 -7.65 -2.94 2.52
C ASP A 54 -6.31 -2.29 2.15
N GLY A 55 -6.25 -1.66 0.97
CA GLY A 55 -5.08 -0.93 0.51
C GLY A 55 -4.94 0.44 1.18
N VAL A 56 -3.71 0.96 1.22
CA VAL A 56 -3.41 2.35 1.63
C VAL A 56 -2.46 3.02 0.63
N LEU A 57 -2.48 4.36 0.57
CA LEU A 57 -1.52 5.13 -0.23
C LEU A 57 -0.10 5.03 0.33
N SER A 58 0.88 4.77 -0.53
CA SER A 58 2.31 4.68 -0.15
C SER A 58 3.00 6.04 -0.03
N MET A 59 2.43 7.08 -0.62
CA MET A 59 2.99 8.44 -0.66
C MET A 59 1.89 9.49 -0.57
N ASN A 60 2.27 10.71 -0.18
CA ASN A 60 1.38 11.86 -0.28
C ASN A 60 1.18 12.21 -1.77
N ILE A 61 -0.05 12.37 -2.19
CA ILE A 61 -0.42 12.88 -3.52
C ILE A 61 -0.89 14.31 -3.33
N GLY A 62 -0.43 15.22 -4.17
CA GLY A 62 -0.70 16.62 -4.00
C GLY A 62 -0.37 17.44 -5.23
N VAL A 63 -0.53 18.75 -5.11
CA VAL A 63 -0.20 19.70 -6.16
C VAL A 63 0.79 20.74 -5.64
N GLU A 64 1.53 21.34 -6.55
CA GLU A 64 2.30 22.54 -6.26
C GLU A 64 1.37 23.75 -6.13
N ILE A 65 1.64 24.61 -5.15
CA ILE A 65 0.98 25.90 -4.95
C ILE A 65 2.03 27.02 -4.99
N ALA A 66 1.57 28.28 -5.12
CA ALA A 66 2.46 29.42 -5.26
C ALA A 66 3.56 29.49 -4.19
N GLY A 67 4.75 29.91 -4.63
CA GLY A 67 5.97 29.87 -3.84
C GLY A 67 6.63 28.49 -3.77
N GLY A 68 6.34 27.59 -4.73
CA GLY A 68 7.01 26.29 -4.86
C GLY A 68 6.68 25.29 -3.74
N LYS A 69 5.54 25.47 -3.06
CA LYS A 69 5.15 24.63 -1.92
C LYS A 69 4.31 23.47 -2.40
N PHE A 70 4.54 22.27 -1.86
CA PHE A 70 3.70 21.10 -2.14
C PHE A 70 2.53 21.02 -1.14
N LYS A 71 1.31 21.09 -1.65
CA LYS A 71 0.09 20.92 -0.86
C LYS A 71 -0.43 19.50 -1.04
N HIS A 72 -0.51 18.75 0.06
CA HIS A 72 -1.06 17.40 0.05
C HIS A 72 -2.57 17.43 -0.18
N VAL A 73 -3.02 16.64 -1.14
CA VAL A 73 -4.43 16.41 -1.46
C VAL A 73 -4.88 15.08 -0.87
N LEU A 74 -4.10 14.01 -1.06
CA LEU A 74 -4.26 12.74 -0.38
C LEU A 74 -3.02 12.45 0.45
N GLN A 75 -3.22 12.06 1.70
CA GLN A 75 -2.12 11.75 2.61
C GLN A 75 -1.65 10.31 2.47
N VAL A 76 -0.35 10.09 2.71
CA VAL A 76 0.23 8.76 2.89
C VAL A 76 -0.54 8.00 3.96
N ASN A 77 -0.67 6.68 3.77
CA ASN A 77 -1.44 5.77 4.62
C ASN A 77 -2.97 5.97 4.60
N LYS A 78 -3.52 6.85 3.75
CA LYS A 78 -4.97 6.93 3.56
C LYS A 78 -5.49 5.64 2.90
N LYS A 79 -6.53 5.03 3.47
CA LYS A 79 -7.20 3.82 2.94
C LYS A 79 -7.84 4.09 1.58
N VAL A 80 -7.65 3.19 0.62
CA VAL A 80 -8.31 3.23 -0.70
C VAL A 80 -9.55 2.31 -0.72
N PRO A 81 -10.62 2.68 -1.45
CA PRO A 81 -10.77 3.89 -2.28
C PRO A 81 -10.97 5.17 -1.43
N CYS A 82 -10.41 6.29 -1.89
CA CYS A 82 -10.57 7.60 -1.23
C CYS A 82 -10.64 8.73 -2.25
N GLU A 83 -11.39 9.78 -1.91
CA GLU A 83 -11.49 11.04 -2.65
C GLU A 83 -11.23 12.19 -1.68
N ASN A 84 -10.62 13.27 -2.17
CA ASN A 84 -10.52 14.52 -1.42
C ASN A 84 -10.55 15.71 -2.39
N ASN A 85 -11.28 16.75 -2.01
CA ASN A 85 -11.46 17.96 -2.80
C ASN A 85 -10.92 19.16 -2.01
N PHE A 86 -10.33 20.11 -2.71
CA PHE A 86 -9.79 21.32 -2.11
C PHE A 86 -9.89 22.47 -3.11
N GLU A 87 -10.18 23.67 -2.61
CA GLU A 87 -10.30 24.87 -3.41
C GLU A 87 -8.96 25.60 -3.45
N LEU A 88 -8.61 26.12 -4.62
CA LEU A 88 -7.45 26.99 -4.85
C LEU A 88 -7.91 28.31 -5.45
N THR A 89 -7.12 29.35 -5.20
CA THR A 89 -7.33 30.68 -5.78
C THR A 89 -6.03 31.18 -6.43
N ASN A 90 -6.18 32.21 -7.26
CA ASN A 90 -5.06 32.96 -7.82
C ASN A 90 -4.13 33.49 -6.74
N SER A 91 -2.85 33.62 -7.09
CA SER A 91 -1.82 34.15 -6.20
C SER A 91 -1.34 35.54 -6.62
N GLU A 92 -1.78 36.00 -7.79
CA GLU A 92 -1.49 37.32 -8.36
C GLU A 92 -2.79 38.06 -8.70
N ASP A 93 -2.72 39.39 -8.65
CA ASP A 93 -3.86 40.25 -8.97
C ASP A 93 -4.14 40.23 -10.48
N ASN A 94 -5.42 40.06 -10.87
CA ASN A 94 -5.87 39.92 -12.26
C ASN A 94 -5.29 38.72 -13.06
N GLN A 95 -5.04 37.59 -12.38
CA GLN A 95 -4.69 36.30 -13.00
C GLN A 95 -5.89 35.58 -13.64
#